data_AF-A0A3M1I918-F1
#
_entry.id   AF-A0A3M1I918-F1
#
_cell.length_a   1.000
_cell.length_b   1.000
_cell.length_c   1.000
_cell.angle_alpha   90.00
_cell.angle_beta   90.00
_cell.angle_gamma   90.00
#
_symmetry.space_group_name_H-M   'P 1'
#
loop_
_entity.id
_entity.type
_entity.pdbx_description
1 polymer ?
#
loop_
_entity_poly.entity_id
_entity_poly.type
_entity_poly.pdbx_seq_one_letter_code
_entity_poly.pdbx_strand_id
1 'polypeptide(L)' 'DYDEILARLIERDRIDSTREVAPLRPAEDAIIVNSDQMDAEAVFQYVLTLTRDP' A
#
# COMPACT_ATOMS: atom_id res chain seq x y z
N ASP A 1 -22.29 -5.78 3.51
CA ASP A 1 -22.47 -5.96 2.06
C ASP A 1 -21.10 -5.82 1.42
N TYR A 2 -20.63 -6.84 0.69
CA TYR A 2 -19.27 -6.83 0.15
C TYR A 2 -19.08 -5.69 -0.85
N ASP A 3 -20.07 -5.49 -1.73
CA ASP A 3 -20.02 -4.49 -2.80
C ASP A 3 -19.98 -3.06 -2.25
N GLU A 4 -20.69 -2.78 -1.15
CA GLU A 4 -20.67 -1.48 -0.48
C GLU A 4 -19.28 -1.17 0.09
N ILE A 5 -18.65 -2.16 0.75
CA ILE A 5 -17.30 -2.01 1.31
C ILE A 5 -16.29 -1.76 0.19
N LEU A 6 -16.38 -2.53 -0.90
CA LEU A 6 -15.51 -2.39 -2.06
C LEU A 6 -15.66 -1.00 -2.70
N ALA A 7 -16.90 -0.54 -2.93
CA ALA A 7 -17.16 0.79 -3.50
C ALA A 7 -16.56 1.92 -2.64
N ARG A 8 -16.66 1.79 -1.31
CA ARG A 8 -16.07 2.76 -0.37
C ARG A 8 -14.54 2.77 -0.40
N LEU A 9 -13.91 1.61 -0.53
CA LEU A 9 -12.45 1.51 -0.65
C LEU A 9 -11.96 2.15 -1.95
N ILE A 10 -12.59 1.84 -3.08
CA ILE A 10 -12.24 2.41 -4.39
C ILE A 10 -12.35 3.94 -4.38
N GLU A 11 -13.44 4.49 -3.83
CA GLU A 11 -13.62 5.94 -3.79
C GLU A 11 -12.60 6.63 -2.87
N ARG A 12 -12.26 6.01 -1.73
CA ARG A 12 -11.20 6.51 -0.85
C ARG A 12 -9.85 6.55 -1.58
N ASP A 13 -9.48 5.47 -2.24
CA ASP A 13 -8.19 5.38 -2.94
C ASP A 13 -8.11 6.42 -4.09
N ARG A 14 -9.23 6.68 -4.76
CA ARG A 14 -9.34 7.76 -5.76
C ARG A 14 -9.13 9.14 -5.13
N ILE A 15 -9.78 9.43 -4.00
CA ILE A 15 -9.63 10.71 -3.30
C ILE A 15 -8.18 10.91 -2.82
N ASP A 16 -7.59 9.89 -2.20
CA ASP A 16 -6.24 9.96 -1.63
C ASP A 16 -5.17 10.15 -2.71
N SER A 17 -5.32 9.52 -3.88
CA SER A 17 -4.38 9.65 -5.00
C SER A 17 -4.53 10.96 -5.79
N THR A 18 -5.70 11.61 -5.77
CA THR A 18 -6.00 12.80 -6.60
C THR A 18 -6.05 14.12 -5.83
N ARG A 19 -5.88 14.11 -4.50
CA ARG A 19 -5.89 15.34 -3.70
C ARG A 19 -4.78 16.31 -4.11
N GLU A 20 -5.10 17.60 -4.15
CA GLU A 20 -4.17 18.66 -4.58
C GLU A 20 -2.96 18.79 -3.64
N VAL A 21 -3.18 18.63 -2.33
CA VAL A 21 -2.14 18.74 -1.30
C VAL A 21 -1.72 17.35 -0.83
N ALA A 22 -0.42 17.07 -0.95
CA ALA A 22 0.22 15.82 -0.52
C ALA A 22 -0.43 14.54 -1.08
N PRO A 23 -0.67 14.39 -2.40
CA PRO A 23 -1.31 13.19 -2.97
C PRO A 23 -0.61 11.89 -2.54
N LEU A 24 -1.39 10.84 -2.29
CA LEU A 24 -0.86 9.52 -1.97
C LEU A 24 -0.20 8.94 -3.23
N ARG A 25 1.13 8.92 -3.26
CA ARG A 25 1.94 8.32 -4.32
C ARG A 25 3.25 7.79 -3.76
N PRO A 26 3.81 6.70 -4.31
CA PRO A 26 5.15 6.25 -3.94
C PRO A 26 6.21 7.32 -4.26
N ALA A 27 7.30 7.33 -3.49
CA ALA A 27 8.51 8.08 -3.85
C ALA A 27 9.19 7.43 -5.07
N GLU A 28 10.08 8.17 -5.74
CA GLU A 28 10.80 7.69 -6.93
C GLU A 28 11.71 6.50 -6.63
N ASP A 29 12.25 6.43 -5.41
CA ASP A 29 13.14 5.39 -4.90
C ASP A 29 12.41 4.35 -4.03
N ALA A 30 11.08 4.41 -3.96
CA ALA A 30 10.31 3.50 -3.13
C ALA A 30 10.36 2.06 -3.66
N ILE A 31 10.64 1.11 -2.77
CA ILE A 31 10.46 -0.31 -3.05
C ILE A 31 8.97 -0.64 -2.89
N ILE A 32 8.33 -1.11 -3.96
CA ILE A 32 6.93 -1.51 -3.95
C ILE A 32 6.79 -2.95 -3.45
N VAL A 33 6.02 -3.14 -2.39
CA VAL A 33 5.72 -4.47 -1.82
C VAL A 33 4.25 -4.80 -2.05
N ASN A 34 3.96 -5.80 -2.87
CA ASN A 34 2.60 -6.34 -3.01
C ASN A 34 2.38 -7.46 -1.97
N SER A 35 1.45 -7.24 -1.05
CA SER A 35 1.09 -8.18 0.02
C SER A 35 -0.17 -9.00 -0.22
N ASP A 36 -0.77 -8.99 -1.42
CA ASP A 36 -2.06 -9.63 -1.71
C ASP A 36 -2.11 -11.12 -1.33
N GLN A 37 -0.96 -11.81 -1.40
CA GLN A 37 -0.81 -13.24 -1.11
C GLN A 37 0.07 -13.52 0.11
N MET A 38 0.29 -12.51 0.96
CA MET A 38 1.14 -12.59 2.13
C MET A 38 0.32 -12.39 3.39
N ASP A 39 0.61 -13.17 4.43
CA ASP A 39 0.16 -12.82 5.77
C ASP A 39 1.05 -11.73 6.39
N ALA A 40 0.63 -11.22 7.55
CA ALA A 40 1.32 -10.11 8.20
C ALA A 40 2.78 -10.45 8.58
N GLU A 41 3.05 -11.70 8.98
CA GLU A 41 4.40 -12.14 9.36
C GLU A 41 5.30 -12.22 8.13
N ALA A 42 4.81 -12.76 7.02
CA ALA A 42 5.55 -12.80 5.76
C ALA A 42 5.92 -11.40 5.26
N VAL A 43 4.99 -10.44 5.32
CA VAL A 43 5.28 -9.04 4.94
C VAL A 43 6.35 -8.45 5.84
N PHE A 44 6.22 -8.66 7.16
CA PHE A 44 7.17 -8.16 8.14
C PHE A 44 8.59 -8.69 7.90
N GLN A 45 8.74 -10.01 7.72
CA GLN A 45 10.05 -10.61 7.44
C GLN A 45 10.64 -10.12 6.11
N TYR A 46 9.81 -9.98 5.07
CA TYR A 46 10.26 -9.43 3.78
C TYR A 46 10.75 -7.99 3.92
N VAL A 47 10.00 -7.12 4.60
CA VAL A 47 10.44 -5.75 4.84
C VAL A 47 11.72 -5.71 5.67
N LEU A 48 11.88 -6.60 6.66
CA LEU A 48 13.13 -6.70 7.43
C LEU A 48 14.34 -7.01 6.56
N THR A 49 14.23 -7.86 5.53
CA THR A 49 15.37 -8.13 4.64
C THR A 49 15.75 -6.90 3.82
N LEU A 50 14.79 -6.07 3.42
CA LEU A 50 15.07 -4.81 2.69
C LEU A 50 15.80 -3.77 3.55
N THR A 51 15.62 -3.81 4.87
CA THR A 51 16.30 -2.90 5.81
C THR A 51 17.65 -3.41 6.28
N ARG A 52 17.92 -4.70 6.07
CA ARG A 52 19.12 -5.39 6.52
C ARG A 52 20.00 -5.70 5.32
N ASP A 53 20.69 -4.68 4.84
CA ASP A 53 21.99 -4.84 4.19
C ASP A 53 23.03 -4.01 4.99
N PRO A 54 24.32 -4.41 5.03
CA PRO A 54 25.39 -3.65 5.69
C PRO A 54 25.55 -2.22 5.15
#